data_AF-A0A081RHW2-F1
#
_entry.id   AF-A0A081RHW2-F1
#
_cell.length_a   1.000
_cell.length_b   1.000
_cell.length_c   1.000
_cell.angle_alpha   90.00
_cell.angle_beta   90.00
_cell.angle_gamma   90.00
#
_symmetry.space_group_name_H-M   'P 1'
#
loop_
_entity.id
_entity.type
_entity.pdbx_description
1 polymer ?
#
loop_
_entity_poly.entity_id
_entity_poly.type
_entity_poly.pdbx_seq_one_letter_code
_entity_poly.pdbx_strand_id
1 'polypeptide(L)'
;MILQRALTDWNGPRRLCCLLDLGIALYGLLTVSLVAAFVITGLTPHGFVKGFSVLLFIVGSALATDGVLGLRTRLDRTYGRLRVGTSALGLAVAKLLAGIAAILLLCVGLTL
;
A
#
# COMPACT_ATOMS: atom_id res chain seq x y z
N MET A 1 22.14 18.75 -20.07
CA MET A 1 22.57 17.64 -19.17
C MET A 1 21.72 17.51 -17.89
N ILE A 2 20.42 17.79 -17.92
CA ILE A 2 19.55 17.72 -16.70
C ILE A 2 18.72 16.42 -16.67
N LEU A 3 18.49 15.78 -17.83
CA LEU A 3 17.71 14.54 -17.93
C LEU A 3 18.42 13.28 -17.38
N GLN A 4 19.77 13.26 -17.36
CA GLN A 4 20.51 12.07 -16.91
C GLN A 4 20.59 11.95 -15.38
N ARG A 5 20.54 13.05 -14.62
CA ARG A 5 20.51 12.98 -13.14
C ARG A 5 19.24 12.33 -12.58
N ALA A 6 18.16 12.26 -13.38
CA ALA A 6 16.94 11.58 -12.99
C ALA A 6 17.03 10.05 -13.11
N LEU A 7 17.96 9.53 -13.92
CA LEU A 7 18.13 8.11 -14.21
C LEU A 7 19.24 7.44 -13.39
N THR A 8 20.14 8.19 -12.76
CA THR A 8 21.27 7.63 -11.98
C THR A 8 20.94 7.35 -10.52
N ASP A 9 19.81 7.83 -10.01
CA ASP A 9 19.44 7.69 -8.60
C ASP A 9 18.57 6.44 -8.35
N TRP A 10 19.07 5.27 -8.78
CA TRP A 10 18.38 3.97 -8.64
C TRP A 10 18.22 3.53 -7.18
N ASN A 11 18.99 4.12 -6.27
CA ASN A 11 18.93 3.89 -4.82
C ASN A 11 18.11 4.97 -4.06
N GLY A 12 17.47 5.90 -4.78
CA GLY A 12 16.75 7.02 -4.16
C GLY A 12 15.34 6.65 -3.66
N PRO A 13 14.82 7.35 -2.64
CA PRO A 13 13.47 7.16 -2.09
C PRO A 13 12.33 7.32 -3.12
N ARG A 14 12.62 7.89 -4.29
CA ARG A 14 11.68 7.99 -5.43
C ARG A 14 11.22 6.64 -5.97
N ARG A 15 12.04 5.59 -5.89
CA ARG A 15 11.68 4.27 -6.44
C ARG A 15 10.66 3.54 -5.56
N LEU A 16 10.79 3.65 -4.24
CA LEU A 16 9.82 3.09 -3.29
C LEU A 16 8.44 3.74 -3.44
N CYS A 17 8.38 5.05 -3.66
CA CYS A 17 7.10 5.73 -3.91
C CYS A 17 6.46 5.28 -5.23
N CYS A 18 7.24 5.02 -6.28
CA CYS A 18 6.71 4.51 -7.56
C CYS A 18 6.17 3.08 -7.43
N LEU A 19 6.83 2.23 -6.63
CA LEU A 19 6.34 0.89 -6.27
C LEU A 19 5.06 0.96 -5.43
N LEU A 20 4.90 1.98 -4.58
CA LEU A 20 3.70 2.17 -3.78
C LEU A 20 2.51 2.62 -4.63
N ASP A 21 2.72 3.57 -5.53
CA ASP A 21 1.68 4.03 -6.48
C ASP A 21 1.23 2.87 -7.37
N LEU A 22 2.18 2.03 -7.79
CA LEU A 22 1.89 0.78 -8.51
C LEU A 22 1.12 -0.21 -7.62
N GLY A 23 1.47 -0.34 -6.34
CA GLY A 23 0.77 -1.18 -5.37
C GLY A 23 -0.68 -0.74 -5.11
N ILE A 24 -0.93 0.56 -5.02
CA ILE A 24 -2.28 1.13 -4.87
C ILE A 24 -3.10 0.93 -6.15
N ALA A 25 -2.48 1.15 -7.32
CA ALA A 25 -3.13 0.89 -8.60
C ALA A 25 -3.47 -0.60 -8.77
N LEU A 26 -2.53 -1.49 -8.42
CA LEU A 26 -2.73 -2.94 -8.47
C LEU A 26 -3.80 -3.40 -7.49
N TYR A 27 -3.86 -2.80 -6.29
CA TYR A 27 -4.96 -3.04 -5.35
C TYR A 27 -6.31 -2.67 -5.92
N GLY A 28 -6.44 -1.48 -6.51
CA GLY A 28 -7.68 -1.07 -7.16
C GLY A 28 -8.12 -2.07 -8.23
N LEU A 29 -7.18 -2.49 -9.08
CA LEU A 29 -7.42 -3.49 -10.13
C LEU A 29 -7.85 -4.84 -9.54
N LEU A 30 -7.12 -5.37 -8.56
CA LEU A 30 -7.44 -6.64 -7.92
C LEU A 30 -8.74 -6.59 -7.13
N THR A 31 -9.09 -5.44 -6.52
CA THR A 31 -10.36 -5.26 -5.80
C THR A 31 -11.53 -5.31 -6.77
N VAL A 32 -11.42 -4.62 -7.91
CA VAL A 32 -12.42 -4.67 -8.98
C VAL A 32 -12.55 -6.09 -9.53
N SER A 33 -11.44 -6.79 -9.76
CA SER A 33 -11.44 -8.20 -10.18
C SER A 33 -12.10 -9.11 -9.15
N LEU A 34 -11.85 -8.90 -7.86
CA LEU A 34 -12.45 -9.68 -6.77
C LEU A 34 -13.96 -9.45 -6.67
N VAL A 35 -14.41 -8.20 -6.80
CA VAL A 35 -15.84 -7.85 -6.84
C VAL A 35 -16.51 -8.44 -8.08
N ALA A 36 -15.86 -8.35 -9.25
CA ALA A 36 -16.36 -8.99 -10.47
C ALA A 36 -16.46 -10.51 -10.32
N ALA A 37 -15.43 -11.16 -9.74
CA ALA A 37 -15.45 -12.59 -9.46
C ALA A 37 -16.60 -12.95 -8.50
N PHE A 38 -16.84 -12.16 -7.45
CA PHE A 38 -17.96 -12.37 -6.53
C PHE A 38 -19.31 -12.32 -7.24
N VAL A 39 -19.52 -11.32 -8.09
CA VAL A 39 -20.77 -11.14 -8.85
C VAL A 39 -20.96 -12.27 -9.89
N ILE A 40 -19.90 -12.69 -10.58
CA ILE A 40 -19.98 -13.66 -11.68
C ILE A 40 -20.08 -15.10 -11.16
N THR A 41 -19.34 -15.45 -10.11
CA THR A 41 -19.22 -16.85 -9.65
C THR A 41 -20.14 -17.20 -8.49
N GLY A 42 -20.83 -16.23 -7.88
CA GLY A 42 -21.70 -16.49 -6.72
C GLY A 42 -20.90 -17.01 -5.51
N LEU A 43 -19.68 -16.50 -5.33
CA LEU A 43 -18.82 -16.84 -4.19
C LEU A 43 -19.59 -16.69 -2.88
N THR A 44 -19.42 -17.65 -1.97
CA THR A 44 -19.99 -17.50 -0.62
C THR A 44 -19.39 -16.26 0.05
N PRO A 45 -20.16 -15.55 0.90
CA PRO A 45 -19.66 -14.36 1.60
C PRO A 45 -18.34 -14.63 2.35
N HIS A 46 -18.18 -15.83 2.92
CA HIS A 46 -16.95 -16.27 3.57
C HIS A 46 -15.75 -16.33 2.61
N GLY A 47 -15.92 -16.87 1.40
CA GLY A 47 -14.86 -16.94 0.40
C GLY A 47 -14.41 -15.56 -0.09
N PHE A 48 -15.37 -14.62 -0.23
CA PHE A 48 -15.06 -13.24 -0.58
C PHE A 48 -14.25 -12.53 0.50
N VAL A 49 -14.66 -12.65 1.78
CA VAL A 49 -13.95 -12.03 2.90
C VAL A 49 -12.52 -12.57 3.02
N LYS A 50 -12.31 -13.87 2.79
CA LYS A 50 -10.97 -14.46 2.71
C LYS A 50 -10.12 -13.80 1.61
N GLY A 51 -10.62 -13.75 0.38
CA GLY A 51 -9.91 -13.12 -0.73
C GLY A 51 -9.60 -11.65 -0.47
N PHE A 52 -10.57 -10.92 0.09
CA PHE A 52 -10.42 -9.50 0.40
C PHE A 52 -9.39 -9.25 1.51
N SER A 53 -9.36 -10.12 2.53
CA SER A 53 -8.41 -10.02 3.63
C SER A 53 -6.95 -10.22 3.17
N VAL A 54 -6.71 -11.16 2.26
CA VAL A 54 -5.40 -11.36 1.61
C VAL A 54 -5.00 -10.13 0.79
N LEU A 55 -5.95 -9.56 0.05
CA LEU A 55 -5.71 -8.37 -0.76
C LEU A 55 -5.31 -7.17 0.11
N LEU A 56 -6.03 -6.95 1.20
CA LEU A 56 -5.73 -5.93 2.19
C LEU A 56 -4.38 -6.17 2.85
N PHE A 57 -4.00 -7.41 3.15
CA PHE A 57 -2.69 -7.72 3.70
C PHE A 57 -1.54 -7.32 2.77
N ILE A 58 -1.65 -7.63 1.47
CA ILE A 58 -0.63 -7.26 0.49
C ILE A 58 -0.43 -5.74 0.49
N VAL A 59 -1.51 -4.97 0.42
CA VAL A 59 -1.46 -3.51 0.45
C VAL A 59 -0.97 -2.98 1.78
N GLY A 60 -1.48 -3.52 2.88
CA GLY A 60 -1.08 -3.14 4.23
C GLY A 60 0.42 -3.34 4.47
N SER A 61 1.00 -4.42 3.93
CA SER A 61 2.44 -4.66 3.99
C SER A 61 3.25 -3.63 3.19
N ALA A 62 2.77 -3.24 2.01
CA ALA A 62 3.37 -2.17 1.21
C ALA A 62 3.27 -0.81 1.92
N LEU A 63 2.11 -0.50 2.53
CA LEU A 63 1.93 0.71 3.33
C LEU A 63 2.82 0.70 4.58
N ALA A 64 2.97 -0.44 5.27
CA ALA A 64 3.82 -0.55 6.43
C ALA A 64 5.30 -0.31 6.10
N THR A 65 5.80 -0.89 5.01
CA THR A 65 7.18 -0.70 4.56
C THR A 65 7.46 0.76 4.19
N ASP A 66 6.51 1.43 3.54
CA ASP A 66 6.60 2.86 3.24
C ASP A 66 6.45 3.75 4.47
N GLY A 67 5.59 3.39 5.42
CA GLY A 67 5.49 4.05 6.73
C GLY A 67 6.79 3.98 7.52
N VAL A 68 7.48 2.83 7.52
CA VAL A 68 8.82 2.69 8.12
C VAL A 68 9.84 3.59 7.42
N LEU A 69 9.78 3.67 6.08
CA LEU A 69 10.66 4.55 5.31
C LEU A 69 10.39 6.03 5.60
N GLY A 70 9.12 6.44 5.67
CA GLY A 70 8.69 7.79 6.02
C GLY A 70 9.10 8.20 7.43
N LEU A 71 9.09 7.25 8.39
CA LEU A 71 9.61 7.49 9.74
C LEU A 71 11.12 7.72 9.75
N ARG A 72 11.88 6.92 9.00
CA ARG A 72 13.35 7.04 8.95
C ARG A 72 13.82 8.29 8.21
N THR A 73 13.14 8.66 7.13
CA THR A 73 13.59 9.75 6.25
C THR A 73 12.94 11.09 6.57
N ARG A 74 11.86 11.12 7.37
CA ARG A 74 11.01 12.31 7.62
C ARG A 74 10.55 13.03 6.35
N LEU A 75 10.53 12.29 5.25
CA LEU A 75 10.18 12.73 3.91
C LEU A 75 9.06 11.83 3.42
N ASP A 76 7.93 12.44 3.11
CA ASP A 76 6.79 11.74 2.54
C ASP A 76 6.47 12.38 1.19
N ARG A 77 6.47 11.60 0.11
CA ARG A 77 6.07 12.07 -1.21
C ARG A 77 4.84 11.31 -1.68
N THR A 78 3.69 11.68 -1.13
CA THR A 78 2.40 11.09 -1.52
C THR A 78 1.69 11.99 -2.54
N TYR A 79 1.17 11.42 -3.64
CA TYR A 79 0.42 12.11 -4.71
C TYR A 79 1.15 13.33 -5.31
N GLY A 80 2.46 13.21 -5.56
CA GLY A 80 3.26 14.27 -6.17
C GLY A 80 3.60 15.44 -5.24
N ARG A 81 3.02 15.54 -4.04
CA ARG A 81 3.39 16.54 -3.02
C ARG A 81 4.49 16.00 -2.13
N LEU A 82 5.61 16.72 -2.05
CA LEU A 82 6.66 16.47 -1.08
C LEU A 82 6.25 17.13 0.26
N ARG A 83 6.10 16.33 1.31
CA ARG A 83 5.88 16.79 2.68
C ARG A 83 7.12 16.47 3.49
N VAL A 84 7.54 17.40 4.33
CA VAL A 84 8.75 17.29 5.15
C VAL A 84 8.39 17.70 6.59
N GLY A 85 8.96 17.02 7.58
CA GLY A 85 8.78 17.38 8.99
C GLY A 85 7.62 16.65 9.67
N THR A 86 6.95 17.30 10.63
CA THR A 86 5.93 16.67 11.50
C THR A 86 4.72 16.14 10.72
N SER A 87 4.33 16.82 9.64
CA SER A 87 3.23 16.37 8.76
C SER A 87 3.56 15.10 7.97
N ALA A 88 4.83 14.92 7.58
CA ALA A 88 5.31 13.68 6.97
C ALA A 88 5.35 12.53 7.98
N LEU A 89 5.70 12.84 9.24
CA LEU A 89 5.72 11.86 10.33
C LEU A 89 4.31 11.33 10.66
N GLY A 90 3.31 12.21 10.72
CA GLY A 90 1.91 11.81 10.94
C GLY A 90 1.39 10.87 9.85
N LEU A 91 1.72 11.14 8.58
CA LEU A 91 1.37 10.27 7.46
C LEU A 91 2.10 8.92 7.51
N ALA A 92 3.38 8.93 7.88
CA ALA A 92 4.16 7.70 8.04
C ALA A 92 3.59 6.79 9.15
N VAL A 93 3.18 7.37 10.28
CA VAL A 93 2.49 6.65 11.36
C VAL A 93 1.14 6.11 10.90
N ALA A 94 0.35 6.91 10.18
CA ALA A 94 -0.94 6.47 9.65
C ALA A 94 -0.80 5.27 8.69
N LYS A 95 0.23 5.27 7.83
CA LYS A 95 0.56 4.15 6.93
C LYS A 95 0.92 2.88 7.70
N LEU A 96 1.68 3.03 8.79
CA LEU A 96 2.01 1.92 9.68
C LEU A 96 0.79 1.35 10.40
N LEU A 97 -0.08 2.20 10.95
CA LEU A 97 -1.32 1.77 11.59
C LEU A 97 -2.24 1.06 10.60
N ALA A 98 -2.34 1.54 9.36
CA ALA A 98 -3.08 0.87 8.30
C ALA A 98 -2.50 -0.52 8.00
N GLY A 99 -1.18 -0.66 7.97
CA GLY A 99 -0.52 -1.96 7.82
C GLY A 99 -0.80 -2.93 8.97
N ILE A 100 -0.78 -2.45 10.22
CA ILE A 100 -1.13 -3.26 11.40
C ILE A 100 -2.59 -3.70 11.33
N ALA A 101 -3.51 -2.80 10.97
CA ALA A 101 -4.92 -3.13 10.80
C ALA A 101 -5.14 -4.19 9.72
N ALA A 102 -4.40 -4.13 8.61
CA ALA A 102 -4.46 -5.13 7.56
C ALA A 102 -3.99 -6.52 8.01
N ILE A 103 -2.95 -6.59 8.85
CA ILE A 103 -2.49 -7.87 9.45
C ILE A 103 -3.57 -8.46 10.35
N LEU A 104 -4.21 -7.63 11.18
CA LEU A 104 -5.31 -8.09 12.04
C LEU A 104 -6.50 -8.58 11.20
N LEU A 105 -6.84 -7.87 10.12
CA LEU A 105 -7.91 -8.27 9.21
C LEU A 105 -7.60 -9.58 8.48
N LEU A 106 -6.33 -9.83 8.14
CA LEU A 106 -5.91 -11.12 7.60
C LEU A 106 -6.15 -12.24 8.61
N CYS A 107 -5.72 -12.06 9.87
CA CYS A 107 -5.94 -13.06 10.91
C CYS A 107 -7.43 -13.39 11.06
N VAL A 108 -8.30 -12.36 11.09
CA VAL A 108 -9.76 -12.55 11.15
C VAL A 108 -10.28 -13.27 9.89
N GLY A 109 -9.83 -12.86 8.71
CA GLY A 109 -10.22 -13.50 7.44
C GLY A 109 -9.82 -14.96 7.34
N LEU A 110 -8.64 -15.34 7.87
CA LEU A 110 -8.18 -16.73 7.91
C LEU A 110 -8.98 -17.59 8.90
N THR A 111 -9.52 -16.99 9.97
CA THR A 111 -10.35 -17.68 10.97
C THR A 111 -11.82 -17.86 10.57
N LEU A 112 -12.28 -17.16 9.52
CA LEU A 112 -13.64 -17.26 8.96
C LEU A 112 -13.80 -18.45 8.00
#